data_AF-A0A7S0VRN7-F1
#
_entry.id   AF-A0A7S0VRN7-F1
#
_cell.length_a   1.000
_cell.length_b   1.000
_cell.length_c   1.000
_cell.angle_alpha   90.00
_cell.angle_beta   90.00
_cell.angle_gamma   90.00
#
_symmetry.space_group_name_H-M   'P 1'
#
loop_
_entity.id
_entity.type
_entity.pdbx_description
1 polymer ?
#
loop_
_entity_poly.entity_id
_entity_poly.type
_entity_poly.pdbx_seq_one_letter_code
_entity_poly.pdbx_strand_id
1 'polypeptide(L)'
;SSPSPSPSSSPSSSLSPSPSSSSPPSSRFPPTEIQSLDVDLDLTAAAAAAAAADLSMPLVMVVAMAADKPHKEVLAALKVLRPAATIFTRVSISGSFQRAMDPEVLLAHWRANMDPYSDSDPESKSWVQESIREGLVRARQELDLLDPKGQKGGIILVTGSLHAVAEARALYYSDERKGEGQKE
;
A
#
# COMPACT_ATOMS: atom_id res chain seq x y z
N SER A 1 -35.41 14.41 54.87
CA SER A 1 -35.45 13.28 55.81
C SER A 1 -34.39 12.27 55.41
N SER A 2 -33.33 12.17 56.19
CA SER A 2 -32.38 11.04 56.17
C SER A 2 -33.09 9.76 56.65
N PRO A 3 -32.61 8.55 56.30
CA PRO A 3 -31.53 7.93 57.09
C PRO A 3 -30.46 7.14 56.30
N SER A 4 -29.26 7.12 56.89
CA SER A 4 -28.14 6.17 56.72
C SER A 4 -28.43 4.84 57.48
N PRO A 5 -27.46 3.94 57.79
CA PRO A 5 -26.48 3.16 57.00
C PRO A 5 -26.45 1.63 57.37
N SER A 6 -25.46 0.90 56.78
CA SER A 6 -24.69 -0.23 57.37
C SER A 6 -25.12 -1.71 57.03
N PRO A 7 -24.35 -2.76 57.42
CA PRO A 7 -23.25 -3.39 56.64
C PRO A 7 -23.33 -4.95 56.61
N SER A 8 -22.44 -5.64 55.88
CA SER A 8 -21.88 -6.99 56.16
C SER A 8 -21.24 -7.58 54.87
N SER A 9 -19.92 -7.81 54.82
CA SER A 9 -19.12 -8.96 55.30
C SER A 9 -18.79 -9.97 54.18
N SER A 10 -17.48 -10.10 53.94
CA SER A 10 -16.68 -11.07 53.15
C SER A 10 -17.04 -12.56 53.41
N PRO A 11 -16.47 -13.63 52.77
CA PRO A 11 -15.19 -13.72 52.05
C PRO A 11 -15.08 -14.72 50.84
N SER A 12 -13.89 -14.69 50.21
CA SER A 12 -13.13 -15.77 49.54
C SER A 12 -13.81 -16.72 48.54
N SER A 13 -13.31 -16.74 47.30
CA SER A 13 -12.88 -17.98 46.63
C SER A 13 -11.92 -17.69 45.47
N SER A 14 -10.70 -18.20 45.65
CA SER A 14 -9.66 -18.48 44.68
C SER A 14 -10.15 -19.36 43.53
N LEU A 15 -9.72 -19.06 42.30
CA LEU A 15 -9.41 -20.03 41.25
C LEU A 15 -8.64 -19.32 40.15
N SER A 16 -7.32 -19.54 40.12
CA SER A 16 -6.41 -19.10 39.07
C SER A 16 -6.65 -19.93 37.80
N PRO A 17 -7.00 -19.34 36.65
CA PRO A 17 -6.87 -20.02 35.37
C PRO A 17 -5.40 -19.96 34.93
N SER A 18 -4.77 -21.12 34.82
CA SER A 18 -3.48 -21.28 34.15
C SER A 18 -3.62 -20.79 32.69
N PRO A 19 -2.84 -19.78 32.24
CA PRO A 19 -2.78 -19.47 30.83
C PRO A 19 -2.08 -20.61 30.12
N SER A 20 -2.84 -21.39 29.35
CA SER A 20 -2.29 -22.35 28.42
C SER A 20 -1.60 -21.56 27.32
N SER A 21 -0.29 -21.36 27.53
CA SER A 21 0.68 -20.83 26.57
C SER A 21 0.75 -21.75 25.35
N SER A 22 -0.27 -21.67 24.50
CA SER A 22 -0.22 -22.10 23.12
C SER A 22 0.29 -20.89 22.35
N SER A 23 1.61 -20.73 22.34
CA SER A 23 2.26 -19.82 21.41
C SER A 23 1.77 -20.19 20.01
N PRO A 24 1.06 -19.30 19.29
CA PRO A 24 0.79 -19.55 17.89
C PRO A 24 2.14 -19.73 17.19
N PRO A 25 2.24 -20.63 16.19
CA PRO A 25 3.43 -20.64 15.35
C PRO A 25 3.59 -19.22 14.83
N SER A 26 4.76 -18.61 15.09
CA SER A 26 5.15 -17.32 14.52
C SER A 26 4.92 -17.41 13.02
N SER A 27 3.74 -16.94 12.59
CA SER A 27 3.35 -16.83 11.19
C SER A 27 4.28 -15.78 10.63
N ARG A 28 5.43 -16.26 10.16
CA ARG A 28 6.38 -15.50 9.38
C ARG A 28 5.68 -15.31 8.04
N PHE A 29 4.74 -14.37 8.01
CA PHE A 29 4.16 -13.86 6.79
C PHE A 29 5.33 -13.52 5.86
N PRO A 30 5.30 -13.91 4.58
CA PRO A 30 6.34 -13.52 3.66
C PRO A 30 6.44 -11.99 3.67
N PRO A 31 7.67 -11.43 3.73
CA PRO A 31 7.84 -9.99 3.75
C PRO A 31 7.21 -9.42 2.47
N THR A 32 6.32 -8.44 2.63
CA THR A 32 5.84 -7.67 1.50
C THR A 32 6.98 -6.78 1.05
N GLU A 33 7.56 -7.12 -0.08
CA GLU A 33 8.71 -6.40 -0.62
C GLU A 33 8.21 -5.09 -1.24
N ILE A 34 8.59 -3.97 -0.63
CA ILE A 34 8.39 -2.66 -1.24
C ILE A 34 9.54 -2.44 -2.21
N GLN A 35 9.28 -2.67 -3.50
CA GLN A 35 10.22 -2.30 -4.55
C GLN A 35 10.05 -0.82 -4.89
N SER A 36 11.03 -0.04 -4.45
CA SER A 36 11.17 1.39 -4.78
C SER A 36 12.00 1.52 -6.05
N LEU A 37 11.36 1.88 -7.17
CA LEU A 37 12.03 2.11 -8.45
C LEU A 37 11.99 3.60 -8.80
N ASP A 38 13.17 4.22 -8.85
CA ASP A 38 13.36 5.60 -9.26
C ASP A 38 14.21 5.66 -10.53
N VAL A 39 13.61 5.86 -11.70
CA VAL A 39 14.40 5.93 -12.95
C VAL A 39 13.68 6.63 -14.11
N ASP A 40 14.48 7.18 -15.02
CA ASP A 40 14.09 7.72 -16.32
C ASP A 40 13.33 6.69 -17.21
N LEU A 41 12.40 7.23 -17.99
CA LEU A 41 11.24 6.54 -18.58
C LEU A 41 11.53 5.48 -19.66
N ASP A 42 12.69 5.51 -20.30
CA ASP A 42 12.92 4.71 -21.52
C ASP A 42 13.38 3.27 -21.27
N LEU A 43 13.90 2.96 -20.08
CA LEU A 43 14.46 1.63 -19.75
C LEU A 43 13.62 0.84 -18.73
N THR A 44 12.58 1.45 -18.16
CA THR A 44 11.93 0.97 -16.91
C THR A 44 10.64 0.21 -17.11
N ALA A 45 9.80 0.53 -18.08
CA ALA A 45 8.63 -0.31 -18.37
C ALA A 45 9.07 -1.74 -18.72
N ALA A 46 10.20 -1.89 -19.42
CA ALA A 46 10.81 -3.18 -19.73
C ALA A 46 11.43 -3.88 -18.51
N ALA A 47 12.10 -3.15 -17.60
CA ALA A 47 12.70 -3.75 -16.41
C ALA A 47 11.66 -4.11 -15.33
N ALA A 48 10.65 -3.27 -15.11
CA ALA A 48 9.52 -3.57 -14.26
C ALA A 48 8.62 -4.65 -14.88
N ALA A 49 8.45 -4.68 -16.21
CA ALA A 49 7.76 -5.78 -16.89
C ALA A 49 8.57 -7.06 -16.83
N ALA A 50 9.90 -7.02 -16.91
CA ALA A 50 10.75 -8.19 -16.74
C ALA A 50 10.69 -8.72 -15.30
N ALA A 51 10.72 -7.83 -14.30
CA ALA A 51 10.54 -8.20 -12.90
C ALA A 51 9.12 -8.75 -12.63
N ALA A 52 8.07 -8.13 -13.18
CA ALA A 52 6.69 -8.59 -13.01
C ALA A 52 6.35 -9.84 -13.82
N ALA A 53 6.95 -10.04 -15.01
CA ALA A 53 6.74 -11.22 -15.85
C ALA A 53 7.37 -12.48 -15.25
N ASP A 54 8.41 -12.33 -14.44
CA ASP A 54 9.04 -13.44 -13.72
C ASP A 54 8.36 -13.75 -12.38
N LEU A 55 7.56 -12.80 -11.87
CA LEU A 55 6.94 -12.91 -10.54
C LEU A 55 5.46 -13.25 -10.71
N SER A 56 5.09 -14.48 -10.36
CA SER A 56 3.70 -14.94 -10.22
C SER A 56 2.90 -14.24 -9.10
N MET A 57 3.38 -13.07 -8.66
CA MET A 57 2.87 -12.30 -7.53
C MET A 57 1.96 -11.17 -8.02
N PRO A 58 0.88 -10.86 -7.29
CA PRO A 58 0.05 -9.69 -7.59
C PRO A 58 0.87 -8.39 -7.45
N LEU A 59 0.71 -7.50 -8.43
CA LEU A 59 1.31 -6.17 -8.45
C LEU A 59 0.24 -5.12 -8.15
N VAL A 60 0.51 -4.24 -7.19
CA VAL A 60 -0.30 -3.04 -6.93
C VAL A 60 0.58 -1.81 -7.05
N MET A 61 0.08 -0.78 -7.73
CA MET A 61 0.83 0.43 -8.03
C MET A 61 0.35 1.62 -7.22
N VAL A 62 1.29 2.45 -6.75
CA VAL A 62 1.02 3.77 -6.17
C VAL A 62 1.74 4.81 -7.03
N VAL A 63 0.97 5.70 -7.65
CA VAL A 63 1.47 6.63 -8.67
C VAL A 63 1.24 8.07 -8.22
N ALA A 64 2.31 8.85 -8.18
CA ALA A 64 2.25 10.30 -8.00
C ALA A 64 3.25 10.97 -8.94
N MET A 65 2.80 11.99 -9.69
CA MET A 65 3.58 12.61 -10.76
C MET A 65 3.68 14.12 -10.60
N ALA A 66 4.78 14.70 -11.08
CA ALA A 66 4.88 16.14 -11.29
C ALA A 66 4.01 16.56 -12.48
N ALA A 67 3.44 17.76 -12.51
CA ALA A 67 2.52 18.20 -13.57
C ALA A 67 3.20 18.43 -14.94
N ASP A 68 4.52 18.61 -14.97
CA ASP A 68 5.35 18.87 -16.15
C ASP A 68 5.82 17.60 -16.90
N LYS A 69 5.52 16.41 -16.38
CA LYS A 69 5.84 15.13 -17.00
C LYS A 69 4.86 14.74 -18.13
N PRO A 70 5.24 13.85 -19.06
CA PRO A 70 4.36 13.36 -20.12
C PRO A 70 3.40 12.26 -19.60
N HIS A 71 2.44 12.63 -18.74
CA HIS A 71 1.60 11.67 -17.98
C HIS A 71 0.94 10.60 -18.82
N LYS A 72 0.41 10.95 -20.01
CA LYS A 72 -0.32 10.02 -20.86
C LYS A 72 0.56 8.86 -21.34
N GLU A 73 1.77 9.19 -21.78
CA GLU A 73 2.76 8.22 -22.27
C GLU A 73 3.28 7.36 -21.11
N VAL A 74 3.59 7.98 -19.98
CA VAL A 74 4.03 7.28 -18.77
C VAL A 74 2.98 6.27 -18.31
N LEU A 75 1.73 6.70 -18.17
CA LEU A 75 0.63 5.85 -17.71
C LEU A 75 0.32 4.74 -18.73
N ALA A 76 0.45 4.99 -20.03
CA ALA A 76 0.32 3.96 -21.05
C ALA A 76 1.42 2.90 -20.94
N ALA A 77 2.67 3.32 -20.71
CA ALA A 77 3.80 2.39 -20.52
C ALA A 77 3.63 1.55 -19.24
N LEU A 78 3.17 2.17 -18.15
CA LEU A 78 2.92 1.49 -16.88
C LEU A 78 1.79 0.46 -16.95
N LYS A 79 0.81 0.64 -17.85
CA LYS A 79 -0.27 -0.34 -18.06
C LYS A 79 0.20 -1.70 -18.55
N VAL A 80 1.34 -1.75 -19.26
CA VAL A 80 1.92 -3.01 -19.74
C VAL A 80 2.24 -3.96 -18.58
N LEU A 81 2.45 -3.42 -17.38
CA LEU A 81 2.69 -4.19 -16.16
C LEU A 81 1.46 -4.95 -15.65
N ARG A 82 0.26 -4.67 -16.19
CA ARG A 82 -1.03 -5.25 -15.77
C ARG A 82 -1.20 -5.28 -14.25
N PRO A 83 -1.08 -4.13 -13.56
CA PRO A 83 -1.26 -4.09 -12.12
C PRO A 83 -2.69 -4.51 -11.76
N ALA A 84 -2.83 -5.30 -10.70
CA ALA A 84 -4.15 -5.71 -10.19
C ALA A 84 -4.95 -4.51 -9.64
N ALA A 85 -4.25 -3.52 -9.08
CA ALA A 85 -4.82 -2.24 -8.72
C ALA A 85 -3.81 -1.09 -8.90
N THR A 86 -4.30 0.10 -9.20
CA THR A 86 -3.52 1.34 -9.32
C THR A 86 -4.12 2.42 -8.43
N ILE A 87 -3.30 3.01 -7.57
CA ILE A 87 -3.69 4.08 -6.65
C ILE A 87 -2.99 5.35 -7.08
N PHE A 88 -3.77 6.36 -7.48
CA PHE A 88 -3.29 7.70 -7.79
C PHE A 88 -3.27 8.53 -6.53
N THR A 89 -2.18 9.24 -6.32
CA THR A 89 -1.99 10.07 -5.13
C THR A 89 -1.16 11.29 -5.45
N ARG A 90 -1.01 12.18 -4.45
CA ARG A 90 -0.25 13.40 -4.55
C ARG A 90 0.93 13.36 -3.58
N VAL A 91 2.03 13.98 -4.00
CA VAL A 91 3.24 14.16 -3.20
C VAL A 91 3.72 15.60 -3.31
N SER A 92 4.29 16.16 -2.25
CA SER A 92 4.92 17.48 -2.35
C SER A 92 6.20 17.40 -3.16
N ILE A 93 6.37 18.29 -4.14
CA ILE A 93 7.54 18.31 -5.03
C ILE A 93 8.32 19.58 -4.73
N SER A 94 9.55 19.40 -4.23
CA SER A 94 10.38 20.49 -3.71
C SER A 94 9.64 21.34 -2.66
N GLY A 95 8.86 20.68 -1.78
CA GLY A 95 8.11 21.33 -0.71
C GLY A 95 6.80 22.02 -1.13
N SER A 96 6.36 21.85 -2.39
CA SER A 96 5.10 22.43 -2.87
C SER A 96 4.22 21.41 -3.59
N PHE A 97 2.91 21.48 -3.34
CA PHE A 97 1.90 20.70 -4.06
C PHE A 97 1.54 21.29 -5.42
N GLN A 98 1.85 22.57 -5.69
CA GLN A 98 1.51 23.23 -6.96
C GLN A 98 2.18 22.58 -8.18
N ARG A 99 3.33 21.94 -7.95
CA ARG A 99 4.07 21.21 -8.99
C ARG A 99 3.60 19.77 -9.15
N ALA A 100 2.81 19.26 -8.21
CA ALA A 100 2.27 17.92 -8.26
C ALA A 100 1.00 17.91 -9.11
N MET A 101 0.88 16.89 -9.94
CA MET A 101 -0.31 16.65 -10.73
C MET A 101 -1.48 16.27 -9.82
N ASP A 102 -2.68 16.69 -10.22
CA ASP A 102 -3.90 16.29 -9.54
C ASP A 102 -4.15 14.78 -9.80
N PRO A 103 -4.38 13.97 -8.75
CA PRO A 103 -4.57 12.53 -8.90
C PRO A 103 -5.84 12.16 -9.69
N GLU A 104 -6.87 13.00 -9.69
CA GLU A 104 -8.06 12.76 -10.51
C GLU A 104 -7.76 12.91 -12.01
N VAL A 105 -6.86 13.84 -12.35
CA VAL A 105 -6.40 14.01 -13.75
C VAL A 105 -5.56 12.82 -14.19
N LEU A 106 -4.71 12.28 -13.31
CA LEU A 106 -3.97 11.05 -13.58
C LEU A 106 -4.93 9.86 -13.78
N LEU A 107 -5.96 9.74 -12.94
CA LEU A 107 -6.99 8.72 -13.09
C LEU A 107 -7.73 8.85 -14.42
N ALA A 108 -8.09 10.07 -14.83
CA ALA A 108 -8.74 10.32 -16.12
C ALA A 108 -7.83 9.89 -17.29
N HIS A 109 -6.54 10.23 -17.25
CA HIS A 109 -5.55 9.78 -18.24
C HIS A 109 -5.38 8.26 -18.24
N TRP A 110 -5.37 7.61 -17.07
CA TRP A 110 -5.33 6.17 -16.95
C TRP A 110 -6.52 5.51 -17.65
N ARG A 111 -7.75 5.96 -17.35
CA ARG A 111 -8.97 5.44 -17.98
C ARG A 111 -9.04 5.70 -19.48
N ALA A 112 -8.59 6.88 -19.94
CA ALA A 112 -8.56 7.20 -21.36
C ALA A 112 -7.64 6.26 -22.17
N ASN A 113 -6.64 5.66 -21.52
CA ASN A 113 -5.77 4.66 -22.13
C ASN A 113 -6.33 3.22 -22.02
N MET A 114 -7.57 3.00 -21.56
CA MET A 114 -8.21 1.68 -21.56
C MET A 114 -8.83 1.45 -22.93
N ASP A 115 -8.56 0.29 -23.53
CA ASP A 115 -9.25 -0.12 -24.75
C ASP A 115 -10.71 -0.45 -24.38
N PRO A 116 -11.70 0.35 -24.82
CA PRO A 116 -13.10 0.12 -24.47
C PRO A 116 -13.65 -1.19 -25.07
N TYR A 117 -12.92 -1.84 -25.97
CA TYR A 117 -13.32 -3.08 -26.64
C TYR A 117 -12.56 -4.33 -26.16
N SER A 118 -11.60 -4.17 -25.24
CA SER A 118 -10.91 -5.32 -24.65
C SER A 118 -11.79 -5.96 -23.58
N ASP A 119 -12.65 -6.89 -23.99
CA ASP A 119 -13.48 -7.73 -23.10
C ASP A 119 -12.61 -8.73 -22.28
N SER A 120 -11.31 -8.80 -22.58
CA SER A 120 -10.37 -9.78 -22.05
C SER A 120 -9.47 -9.29 -20.93
N ASP A 121 -9.38 -7.98 -20.68
CA ASP A 121 -8.56 -7.47 -19.57
C ASP A 121 -9.45 -7.21 -18.35
N PRO A 122 -9.29 -7.95 -17.25
CA PRO A 122 -10.00 -7.64 -16.02
C PRO A 122 -9.65 -6.20 -15.62
N GLU A 123 -10.66 -5.35 -15.57
CA GLU A 123 -10.49 -3.90 -15.39
C GLU A 123 -9.65 -3.64 -14.12
N SER A 124 -8.41 -3.19 -14.31
CA SER A 124 -7.50 -2.88 -13.19
C SER A 124 -8.18 -1.85 -12.28
N LYS A 125 -8.39 -2.22 -11.01
CA LYS A 125 -9.08 -1.35 -10.05
C LYS A 125 -8.27 -0.07 -9.86
N SER A 126 -8.93 1.08 -9.96
CA SER A 126 -8.27 2.37 -9.85
C SER A 126 -8.82 3.19 -8.68
N TRP A 127 -7.95 3.74 -7.84
CA TRP A 127 -8.31 4.55 -6.66
C TRP A 127 -7.62 5.90 -6.67
N VAL A 128 -8.21 6.89 -5.98
CA VAL A 128 -7.57 8.18 -5.66
C VAL A 128 -7.41 8.27 -4.15
N GLN A 129 -6.25 8.74 -3.69
CA GLN A 129 -5.93 9.01 -2.28
C GLN A 129 -5.22 10.37 -2.18
N GLU A 130 -5.28 11.01 -1.01
CA GLU A 130 -4.71 12.36 -0.84
C GLU A 130 -3.20 12.33 -0.59
N SER A 131 -2.69 11.22 -0.05
CA SER A 131 -1.28 11.08 0.33
C SER A 131 -0.65 9.74 -0.03
N ILE A 132 0.68 9.70 -0.08
CA ILE A 132 1.45 8.46 -0.32
C ILE A 132 1.17 7.44 0.79
N ARG A 133 1.05 7.88 2.05
CA ARG A 133 0.75 7.00 3.18
C ARG A 133 -0.58 6.27 2.99
N GLU A 134 -1.65 6.99 2.68
CA GLU A 134 -2.97 6.39 2.42
C GLU A 134 -2.92 5.47 1.20
N GLY A 135 -2.17 5.87 0.16
CA GLY A 135 -1.92 5.05 -1.01
C GLY A 135 -1.28 3.70 -0.68
N LEU A 136 -0.24 3.70 0.17
CA LEU A 136 0.43 2.48 0.62
C LEU A 136 -0.48 1.59 1.48
N VAL A 137 -1.26 2.18 2.40
CA VAL A 137 -2.24 1.43 3.20
C VAL A 137 -3.28 0.77 2.30
N ARG A 138 -3.81 1.51 1.32
CA ARG A 138 -4.78 0.98 0.36
C ARG A 138 -4.16 -0.11 -0.53
N ALA A 139 -2.93 0.09 -0.97
CA ALA A 139 -2.20 -0.89 -1.77
C ALA A 139 -2.03 -2.21 -1.01
N ARG A 140 -1.71 -2.13 0.28
CA ARG A 140 -1.60 -3.30 1.13
C ARG A 140 -2.94 -4.05 1.27
N GLN A 141 -4.03 -3.33 1.50
CA GLN A 141 -5.36 -3.93 1.55
C GLN A 141 -5.73 -4.66 0.26
N GLU A 142 -5.43 -4.08 -0.91
CA GLU A 142 -5.70 -4.76 -2.19
C GLU A 142 -4.84 -6.02 -2.35
N LEU A 143 -3.58 -6.02 -1.93
CA LEU A 143 -2.76 -7.23 -1.93
C LEU A 143 -3.31 -8.31 -0.99
N ASP A 144 -3.74 -7.93 0.21
CA ASP A 144 -4.33 -8.87 1.19
C ASP A 144 -5.64 -9.48 0.65
N LEU A 145 -6.40 -8.74 -0.17
CA LEU A 145 -7.61 -9.25 -0.86
C LEU A 145 -7.27 -10.23 -2.00
N LEU A 146 -6.15 -10.01 -2.69
CA LEU A 146 -5.69 -10.86 -3.81
C LEU A 146 -5.03 -12.15 -3.34
N ASP A 147 -4.43 -12.14 -2.14
CA ASP A 147 -3.82 -13.30 -1.50
C ASP A 147 -4.32 -13.45 -0.04
N PRO A 148 -5.60 -13.82 0.18
CA PRO A 148 -6.18 -13.91 1.52
C PRO A 148 -5.53 -14.97 2.41
N LYS A 149 -4.75 -15.89 1.82
CA LYS A 149 -3.99 -16.92 2.54
C LYS A 149 -2.56 -16.49 2.86
N GLY A 150 -2.10 -15.34 2.34
CA GLY A 150 -0.75 -14.80 2.53
C GLY A 150 0.36 -15.75 2.05
N GLN A 151 0.10 -16.59 1.06
CA GLN A 151 1.03 -17.63 0.60
C GLN A 151 2.01 -17.15 -0.47
N LYS A 152 1.58 -16.23 -1.33
CA LYS A 152 2.34 -15.75 -2.48
C LYS A 152 3.02 -14.41 -2.20
N GLY A 153 2.48 -13.63 -1.26
CA GLY A 153 2.91 -12.25 -1.08
C GLY A 153 2.45 -11.37 -2.24
N GLY A 154 3.07 -10.21 -2.38
CA GLY A 154 2.71 -9.23 -3.41
C GLY A 154 3.68 -8.08 -3.47
N ILE A 155 3.64 -7.37 -4.59
CA ILE A 155 4.55 -6.26 -4.89
C ILE A 155 3.77 -4.96 -4.82
N ILE A 156 4.28 -3.99 -4.06
CA ILE A 156 3.82 -2.60 -4.13
C ILE A 156 4.87 -1.79 -4.89
N LEU A 157 4.51 -1.28 -6.06
CA LEU A 157 5.36 -0.43 -6.88
C LEU A 157 4.97 1.04 -6.67
N VAL A 158 5.86 1.82 -6.08
CA VAL A 158 5.72 3.28 -5.98
C VAL A 158 6.47 3.94 -7.12
N THR A 159 5.82 4.80 -7.90
CA THR A 159 6.42 5.40 -9.09
C THR A 159 5.80 6.75 -9.48
N GLY A 160 6.33 7.36 -10.54
CA GLY A 160 5.87 8.62 -11.15
C GLY A 160 6.70 9.86 -10.76
N SER A 161 7.40 9.83 -9.63
CA SER A 161 8.27 10.92 -9.15
C SER A 161 9.26 10.44 -8.09
N LEU A 162 10.49 10.95 -8.13
CA LEU A 162 11.49 10.72 -7.08
C LEU A 162 11.03 11.16 -5.70
N HIS A 163 10.19 12.19 -5.63
CA HIS A 163 9.63 12.63 -4.34
C HIS A 163 8.67 11.59 -3.77
N ALA A 164 7.87 10.93 -4.63
CA ALA A 164 6.96 9.86 -4.22
C ALA A 164 7.73 8.67 -3.66
N VAL A 165 8.79 8.26 -4.35
CA VAL A 165 9.66 7.15 -3.94
C VAL A 165 10.37 7.49 -2.63
N ALA A 166 10.93 8.69 -2.50
CA ALA A 166 11.60 9.14 -1.29
C ALA A 166 10.65 9.18 -0.08
N GLU A 167 9.42 9.68 -0.25
CA GLU A 167 8.41 9.70 0.80
C GLU A 167 8.00 8.27 1.20
N ALA A 168 7.70 7.41 0.24
CA ALA A 168 7.35 6.01 0.52
C ALA A 168 8.47 5.27 1.26
N ARG A 169 9.74 5.48 0.86
CA ARG A 169 10.90 4.89 1.51
C ARG A 169 11.07 5.41 2.94
N ALA A 170 10.84 6.70 3.19
CA ALA A 170 10.88 7.28 4.53
C ALA A 170 9.78 6.70 5.43
N LEU A 171 8.57 6.48 4.88
CA LEU A 171 7.45 5.85 5.58
C LEU A 171 7.77 4.40 5.96
N TYR A 172 8.32 3.63 5.02
CA TYR A 172 8.70 2.23 5.24
C TYR A 172 9.67 2.07 6.42
N TYR A 173 10.78 2.82 6.46
CA TYR A 173 11.73 2.73 7.56
C TYR A 173 11.21 3.28 8.89
N SER A 174 10.25 4.21 8.85
CA SER A 174 9.63 4.74 10.06
C SER A 174 8.74 3.71 10.76
N ASP A 175 8.12 2.83 10.00
CA ASP A 175 7.24 1.78 10.53
C ASP A 175 8.06 0.60 11.09
N GLU A 176 9.18 0.22 10.46
CA GLU A 176 10.07 -0.84 10.99
C GLU A 176 10.59 -0.51 12.40
N ARG A 177 10.99 0.75 12.65
CA ARG A 177 11.48 1.18 13.98
C ARG A 177 10.43 1.11 15.08
N LYS A 178 9.14 1.26 14.75
CA LYS A 178 8.06 1.19 15.74
C LYS A 178 7.79 -0.25 16.20
N GLY A 179 8.02 -1.23 15.32
CA GLY A 179 7.80 -2.65 15.64
C GLY A 179 8.82 -3.23 16.63
N GLU A 180 10.03 -2.67 16.72
CA GLU A 180 11.09 -3.16 17.60
C GLU A 180 10.96 -2.67 19.05
N GLY A 181 10.37 -1.49 19.27
CA GLY A 181 10.26 -0.86 20.60
C GLY A 181 9.10 -1.32 21.48
N GLN A 182 8.30 -2.31 21.06
CA GLN A 182 7.06 -2.71 21.75
C GLN A 182 7.13 -4.10 22.41
N LYS A 183 8.33 -4.64 22.61
CA LYS A 183 8.60 -5.97 23.21
C LYS A 183 9.23 -5.92 24.62
N GLU A 184 9.05 -4.83 25.37
CA GLU A 184 9.47 -4.76 26.79
C GLU A 184 8.29 -4.95 27.74
#